data_AF-A0A850CE63-F1
#
_entry.id   AF-A0A850CE63-F1
#
_cell.length_a   1.000
_cell.length_b   1.000
_cell.length_c   1.000
_cell.angle_alpha   90.00
_cell.angle_beta   90.00
_cell.angle_gamma   90.00
#
_symmetry.space_group_name_H-M   'P 1'
#
loop_
_entity.id
_entity.type
_entity.pdbx_description
1 polymer ?
#
loop_
_entity_poly.entity_id
_entity_poly.type
_entity_poly.pdbx_seq_one_letter_code
_entity_poly.pdbx_strand_id
1 'polypeptide(L)'
;MKIVFVAPKSAWRQALAAESRAAADAGHAVRVVAEENPDWDLTPLDERVEVRWTGATKVSAPEPAFIAVFLRKIPLGVLRAVGRGPLHGPADKLSRWWRRTVLGPLKRRRWPETKRLREAHRRDAVAAA
;
A
#
# COMPACT_ATOMS: atom_id res chain seq x y z
N MET A 1 -30.89 -0.52 7.42
CA MET A 1 -29.85 -1.54 7.68
C MET A 1 -28.47 -0.89 7.59
N LYS A 2 -27.44 -1.48 8.21
CA LYS A 2 -26.04 -1.04 8.09
C LYS A 2 -25.34 -1.88 7.03
N ILE A 3 -24.70 -1.24 6.06
CA ILE A 3 -23.97 -1.90 4.97
C ILE A 3 -22.50 -1.54 5.08
N VAL A 4 -21.63 -2.55 5.03
CA VAL A 4 -20.18 -2.38 5.10
C VAL A 4 -19.55 -2.81 3.78
N PHE A 5 -18.85 -1.87 3.13
CA PHE A 5 -18.05 -2.15 1.96
C PHE A 5 -16.57 -2.27 2.34
N VAL A 6 -15.87 -3.26 1.79
CA VAL A 6 -14.43 -3.47 2.03
C VAL A 6 -13.65 -3.15 0.76
N ALA A 7 -12.75 -2.18 0.85
CA ALA A 7 -11.95 -1.65 -0.23
C ALA A 7 -10.45 -1.96 -0.02
N PRO A 8 -9.98 -3.17 -0.41
CA PRO A 8 -8.59 -3.56 -0.19
C PRO A 8 -7.61 -2.82 -1.12
N LYS A 9 -8.07 -2.26 -2.25
CA LYS A 9 -7.24 -1.55 -3.23
C LYS A 9 -7.99 -0.37 -3.85
N SER A 10 -7.22 0.68 -4.15
CA SER A 10 -7.68 1.89 -4.86
C SER A 10 -8.29 1.64 -6.25
N ALA A 11 -7.97 0.52 -6.91
CA ALA A 11 -8.46 0.22 -8.27
C ALA A 11 -9.99 0.10 -8.40
N TRP A 12 -10.71 -0.15 -7.30
CA TRP A 12 -12.16 -0.35 -7.29
C TRP A 12 -12.93 0.90 -6.83
N ARG A 13 -12.23 2.05 -6.70
CA ARG A 13 -12.79 3.29 -6.11
C ARG A 13 -14.07 3.80 -6.77
N GLN A 14 -14.17 3.70 -8.10
CA GLN A 14 -15.34 4.19 -8.84
C GLN A 14 -16.56 3.31 -8.59
N ALA A 15 -16.39 1.98 -8.62
CA ALA A 15 -17.46 1.04 -8.31
C ALA A 15 -17.91 1.20 -6.85
N LEU A 16 -16.96 1.32 -5.92
CA LEU A 16 -17.26 1.59 -4.50
C LEU A 16 -18.04 2.89 -4.32
N ALA A 17 -17.66 3.97 -5.01
CA ALA A 17 -18.39 5.23 -4.95
C ALA A 17 -19.83 5.09 -5.47
N ALA A 18 -20.03 4.41 -6.59
CA ALA A 18 -21.36 4.19 -7.16
C ALA A 18 -22.26 3.32 -6.26
N GLU A 19 -21.74 2.18 -5.79
CA GLU A 19 -22.49 1.24 -4.95
C GLU A 19 -22.78 1.80 -3.56
N SER A 20 -21.81 2.49 -2.94
CA SER A 20 -22.01 3.13 -1.63
C SER A 20 -23.05 4.26 -1.71
N ARG A 21 -23.08 5.00 -2.82
CA ARG A 21 -24.09 6.03 -3.07
C ARG A 21 -25.48 5.42 -3.24
N ALA A 22 -25.62 4.38 -4.07
CA ALA A 22 -26.90 3.70 -4.28
C ALA A 22 -27.47 3.15 -2.96
N ALA A 23 -26.60 2.59 -2.10
CA ALA A 23 -26.98 2.14 -0.77
C ALA A 23 -27.41 3.29 0.15
N ALA A 24 -26.72 4.43 0.11
CA ALA A 24 -27.10 5.62 0.88
C ALA A 24 -28.44 6.21 0.40
N ASP A 25 -28.69 6.21 -0.91
CA ASP A 25 -29.95 6.67 -1.52
C ASP A 25 -31.14 5.77 -1.13
N ALA A 26 -30.90 4.48 -0.91
CA ALA A 26 -31.88 3.56 -0.34
C ALA A 26 -32.10 3.73 1.18
N GLY A 27 -31.51 4.76 1.80
CA GLY A 27 -31.65 5.05 3.22
C GLY A 27 -30.86 4.12 4.14
N HIS A 28 -29.83 3.45 3.63
CA HIS A 28 -28.94 2.62 4.45
C HIS A 28 -27.82 3.44 5.08
N ALA A 29 -27.38 3.04 6.27
CA ALA A 29 -26.17 3.57 6.88
C ALA A 29 -24.97 2.84 6.28
N VAL A 30 -24.11 3.55 5.56
CA VAL A 30 -23.02 2.96 4.76
C VAL A 30 -21.67 3.27 5.38
N ARG A 31 -20.85 2.23 5.56
CA ARG A 31 -19.47 2.35 6.02
C ARG A 31 -18.51 1.70 5.02
N VAL A 32 -17.44 2.41 4.65
CA VAL A 32 -16.38 1.91 3.75
C VAL A 32 -15.12 1.71 4.57
N VAL A 33 -14.61 0.47 4.60
CA VAL A 33 -13.33 0.13 5.22
C VAL A 33 -12.27 -0.01 4.14
N ALA A 34 -11.29 0.88 4.11
CA ALA A 34 -10.24 0.89 3.10
C ALA A 34 -8.86 0.54 3.69
N GLU A 35 -8.05 -0.21 2.93
CA GLU A 35 -6.71 -0.66 3.36
C GLU A 35 -5.55 0.19 2.84
N GLU A 36 -5.66 0.67 1.61
CA GLU A 36 -4.78 1.69 1.05
C GLU A 36 -5.28 3.08 1.47
N ASN A 37 -4.57 4.17 1.17
CA ASN A 37 -5.15 5.51 1.15
C ASN A 37 -5.54 5.85 -0.30
N PRO A 38 -6.74 5.50 -0.83
CA PRO A 38 -7.28 6.13 -2.01
C PRO A 38 -7.14 7.64 -1.98
N ASP A 39 -6.62 8.17 -3.08
CA ASP A 39 -6.89 9.55 -3.49
C ASP A 39 -8.41 9.72 -3.67
N TRP A 40 -9.15 9.89 -2.58
CA TRP A 40 -10.56 10.26 -2.65
C TRP A 40 -10.73 11.66 -3.23
N ASP A 41 -9.67 12.46 -3.28
CA ASP A 41 -9.64 13.73 -4.01
C ASP A 41 -9.98 13.55 -5.50
N LEU A 42 -9.64 12.39 -6.09
CA LEU A 42 -9.92 12.08 -7.49
C LEU A 42 -11.29 11.39 -7.69
N THR A 43 -11.88 10.85 -6.63
CA THR A 43 -13.18 10.15 -6.70
C THR A 43 -13.85 10.28 -5.33
N PRO A 44 -14.46 11.44 -5.04
CA PRO A 44 -15.02 11.70 -3.72
C PRO A 44 -16.17 10.73 -3.44
N LEU A 45 -16.20 10.23 -2.21
CA LEU A 45 -17.34 9.47 -1.69
C LEU A 45 -18.44 10.44 -1.25
N ASP A 46 -19.67 9.95 -1.23
CA ASP A 46 -20.82 10.70 -0.74
C ASP A 46 -20.63 11.04 0.76
N GLU A 47 -21.01 12.23 1.18
CA GLU A 47 -20.81 12.73 2.57
C GLU A 47 -21.51 11.86 3.62
N ARG A 48 -22.55 11.12 3.22
CA ARG A 48 -23.28 10.18 4.09
C ARG A 48 -22.50 8.89 4.36
N VAL A 49 -21.42 8.64 3.63
CA VAL A 49 -20.62 7.41 3.73
C VAL A 49 -19.50 7.60 4.74
N GLU A 50 -19.51 6.80 5.81
CA GLU A 50 -18.43 6.82 6.80
C GLU A 50 -17.22 6.03 6.26
N VAL A 51 -16.08 6.71 6.11
CA VAL A 51 -14.86 6.09 5.58
C VAL A 51 -13.88 5.82 6.71
N ARG A 52 -13.41 4.57 6.80
CA ARG A 52 -12.42 4.16 7.78
C ARG A 52 -11.19 3.56 7.15
N TRP A 53 -10.06 4.18 7.44
CA TRP A 53 -8.75 3.78 6.97
C TRP A 53 -8.08 2.83 7.95
N THR A 54 -7.76 1.63 7.49
CA THR A 54 -7.02 0.67 8.33
C THR A 54 -5.51 0.84 8.22
N GLY A 55 -4.98 1.52 7.18
CA GLY A 55 -3.55 1.79 7.03
C GLY A 55 -2.65 0.55 6.88
N ALA A 56 -3.23 -0.66 6.86
CA ALA A 56 -2.51 -1.93 6.88
C ALA A 56 -1.53 -2.08 5.70
N THR A 57 -1.81 -1.45 4.56
CA THR A 57 -0.87 -1.46 3.42
C THR A 57 0.50 -0.83 3.73
N LYS A 58 0.56 0.16 4.64
CA LYS A 58 1.80 0.83 5.07
C LYS A 58 2.61 -0.01 6.06
N VAL A 59 2.00 -1.01 6.68
CA VAL A 59 2.68 -1.90 7.62
C VAL A 59 3.59 -2.87 6.86
N SER A 60 4.84 -2.96 7.31
CA SER A 60 5.85 -3.86 6.78
C SER A 60 6.71 -4.42 7.90
N ALA A 61 7.17 -5.67 7.75
CA ALA A 61 8.11 -6.25 8.70
C ALA A 61 9.41 -5.43 8.73
N PRO A 62 10.01 -5.22 9.91
CA PRO A 62 11.21 -4.42 10.04
C PRO A 62 12.33 -4.96 9.14
N GLU A 63 13.09 -4.04 8.54
CA GLU A 63 14.30 -4.37 7.79
C GLU A 63 15.49 -4.27 8.74
N PRO A 64 16.34 -5.31 8.87
CA PRO A 64 17.61 -5.18 9.58
C PRO A 64 18.40 -3.99 9.04
N ALA A 65 18.91 -3.14 9.94
CA ALA A 65 19.60 -1.90 9.56
C ALA A 65 20.76 -2.14 8.59
N PHE A 66 21.50 -3.23 8.79
CA PHE A 66 22.56 -3.67 7.88
C PHE A 66 22.06 -3.87 6.44
N ILE A 67 20.93 -4.55 6.24
CA ILE A 67 20.35 -4.78 4.92
C ILE A 67 19.88 -3.46 4.30
N ALA A 68 19.19 -2.61 5.08
CA ALA A 68 18.70 -1.32 4.61
C ALA A 68 19.84 -0.40 4.14
N VAL A 69 20.98 -0.43 4.83
CA VAL A 69 22.15 0.41 4.51
C VAL A 69 22.98 -0.22 3.38
N PHE A 70 23.51 -1.42 3.59
CA PHE A 70 24.54 -2.00 2.72
C PHE A 70 23.98 -2.65 1.46
N LEU A 71 22.76 -3.18 1.49
CA LEU A 71 22.17 -3.85 0.32
C LEU A 71 21.18 -2.95 -0.44
N ARG A 72 20.67 -1.90 0.19
CA ARG A 72 19.68 -1.00 -0.43
C ARG A 72 20.19 0.42 -0.61
N LYS A 73 20.58 1.12 0.47
CA LYS A 73 20.91 2.57 0.39
C LYS A 73 22.22 2.83 -0.35
N ILE A 74 23.31 2.15 0.03
CA ILE A 74 24.64 2.39 -0.54
C ILE A 74 24.71 1.98 -2.02
N PRO A 75 24.35 0.75 -2.43
CA PRO A 75 24.54 0.33 -3.82
C PRO A 75 23.66 1.13 -4.78
N LEU A 76 22.40 1.36 -4.42
CA LEU A 76 21.49 2.14 -5.25
C LEU A 76 21.85 3.63 -5.25
N GLY A 77 22.41 4.15 -4.15
CA GLY A 77 22.93 5.52 -4.08
C GLY A 77 24.11 5.73 -5.02
N VAL A 78 25.07 4.80 -5.02
CA VAL A 78 26.21 4.79 -5.94
C VAL A 78 25.75 4.70 -7.38
N LEU A 79 24.86 3.75 -7.70
CA LEU A 79 24.33 3.61 -9.06
C LEU A 79 23.57 4.85 -9.52
N ARG A 80 22.82 5.51 -8.63
CA ARG A 80 22.14 6.76 -8.93
C ARG A 80 23.11 7.92 -9.17
N ALA A 81 24.21 7.98 -8.43
CA ALA A 81 25.25 8.99 -8.62
C ALA A 81 25.99 8.79 -9.95
N VAL A 82 26.39 7.55 -10.25
CA VAL A 82 27.06 7.17 -11.51
C VAL A 82 26.12 7.36 -12.71
N GLY A 83 24.83 7.09 -12.52
CA GLY A 83 23.79 7.24 -13.52
C GLY A 83 23.38 8.68 -13.84
N ARG A 84 24.01 9.72 -13.27
CA ARG A 84 23.77 11.13 -13.64
C ARG A 84 24.50 11.59 -14.90
N GLY A 85 25.29 10.71 -15.52
CA GLY A 85 26.07 11.01 -16.73
C GLY A 85 25.78 10.05 -17.89
N PRO A 86 26.72 9.88 -18.84
CA PRO A 86 26.54 9.03 -20.04
C PRO A 86 26.27 7.55 -19.71
N LEU A 87 26.48 7.15 -18.45
CA LEU A 87 26.22 5.81 -17.94
C LEU A 87 24.80 5.63 -17.35
N HIS A 88 23.88 6.56 -17.57
CA HIS A 88 22.50 6.48 -17.06
C HIS A 88 21.80 5.16 -17.41
N GLY A 89 21.78 4.78 -18.69
CA GLY A 89 21.14 3.55 -19.16
C GLY A 89 21.72 2.28 -18.51
N PRO A 90 23.05 2.07 -18.55
CA PRO A 90 23.71 0.96 -17.85
C PRO A 90 23.43 0.95 -16.34
N ALA A 91 23.53 2.10 -15.67
CA ALA A 91 23.30 2.22 -14.24
C ALA A 91 21.85 1.87 -13.86
N ASP A 92 20.87 2.29 -14.64
CA ASP A 92 19.46 1.94 -14.42
C ASP A 92 19.18 0.46 -14.68
N LYS A 93 19.81 -0.14 -15.69
CA LYS A 93 19.71 -1.59 -15.95
C LYS A 93 20.27 -2.39 -14.77
N LEU A 94 21.44 -1.98 -14.26
CA LEU A 94 22.07 -2.61 -13.10
C LEU A 94 21.24 -2.39 -11.82
N SER A 95 20.67 -1.20 -11.64
CA SER A 95 19.75 -0.89 -10.54
C SER A 95 18.53 -1.80 -10.53
N ARG A 96 17.92 -2.00 -11.70
CA ARG A 96 16.77 -2.91 -11.87
C ARG A 96 17.16 -4.36 -11.60
N TRP A 97 18.29 -4.80 -12.13
CA TRP A 97 18.82 -6.14 -11.87
C TRP A 97 19.09 -6.35 -10.37
N TRP A 98 19.76 -5.41 -9.71
CA TRP A 98 20.06 -5.47 -8.27
C TRP A 98 18.78 -5.58 -7.42
N ARG A 99 17.77 -4.74 -7.72
CA ARG A 99 16.46 -4.81 -7.05
C ARG A 99 15.79 -6.18 -7.25
N ARG A 100 15.88 -6.77 -8.44
CA ARG A 100 15.26 -8.06 -8.75
C ARG A 100 15.99 -9.22 -8.09
N THR A 101 17.31 -9.26 -8.19
CA THR A 101 18.14 -10.41 -7.83
C THR A 101 18.53 -10.40 -6.35
N VAL A 102 18.84 -9.24 -5.78
CA VAL A 102 19.31 -9.12 -4.38
C VAL A 102 18.15 -8.76 -3.45
N LEU A 103 17.45 -7.65 -3.72
CA LEU A 103 16.40 -7.16 -2.82
C LEU A 103 15.09 -7.96 -2.93
N GLY A 104 14.80 -8.52 -4.11
CA GLY A 104 13.61 -9.32 -4.38
C GLY A 104 13.47 -10.51 -3.42
N PRO A 105 14.46 -11.42 -3.34
CA PRO A 105 14.43 -12.55 -2.41
C PRO A 105 14.31 -12.12 -0.94
N LEU A 106 15.02 -11.07 -0.52
CA LEU A 106 14.95 -10.54 0.86
C LEU A 106 13.55 -10.01 1.21
N LYS A 107 12.90 -9.34 0.26
CA LYS A 107 11.51 -8.91 0.41
C LYS A 107 10.55 -10.10 0.46
N ARG A 108 10.75 -11.12 -0.37
CA ARG A 108 9.94 -12.34 -0.38
C ARG A 108 10.06 -13.13 0.93
N ARG A 109 11.25 -13.26 1.49
CA ARG A 109 11.47 -13.95 2.78
C ARG A 109 10.73 -13.28 3.94
N ARG A 110 10.64 -11.95 3.94
CA ARG A 110 9.90 -11.17 4.96
C ARG A 110 8.39 -11.05 4.70
N TRP A 111 7.93 -11.52 3.54
CA TRP A 111 6.52 -11.38 3.17
C TRP A 111 5.55 -12.08 4.13
N PRO A 112 5.81 -13.30 4.63
CA PRO A 112 4.92 -13.95 5.59
C PRO A 112 4.76 -13.15 6.88
N GLU A 113 5.86 -12.63 7.43
CA GLU A 113 5.84 -11.78 8.63
C GLU A 113 5.12 -10.46 8.37
N THR A 114 5.39 -9.81 7.23
CA THR A 114 4.65 -8.62 6.80
C THR A 114 3.16 -8.90 6.70
N LYS A 115 2.76 -10.05 6.12
CA LYS A 115 1.35 -10.45 6.02
C LYS A 115 0.72 -10.62 7.41
N ARG A 116 1.41 -11.26 8.35
CA ARG A 116 0.95 -11.42 9.73
C ARG A 116 0.76 -10.07 10.43
N LEU A 117 1.72 -9.15 10.31
CA LEU A 117 1.62 -7.81 10.88
C LEU A 117 0.46 -7.01 10.28
N ARG A 118 0.25 -7.11 8.97
CA ARG A 118 -0.90 -6.48 8.30
C ARG A 118 -2.22 -7.03 8.79
N GLU A 119 -2.31 -8.34 8.97
CA GLU A 119 -3.52 -8.98 9.43
C GLU A 119 -3.85 -8.62 10.89
N ALA A 120 -2.83 -8.58 11.77
CA ALA A 120 -2.98 -8.08 13.13
C ALA A 120 -3.48 -6.63 13.13
N HIS A 121 -2.83 -5.76 12.36
CA HIS A 121 -3.22 -4.35 12.26
C HIS A 121 -4.64 -4.14 11.73
N ARG A 122 -5.08 -4.95 10.76
CA ARG A 122 -6.48 -4.93 10.28
C ARG A 122 -7.45 -5.30 11.38
N ARG A 123 -7.15 -6.33 12.17
CA ARG A 123 -8.00 -6.78 13.27
C ARG A 123 -8.09 -5.70 14.35
N ASP A 124 -6.97 -5.11 14.73
CA ASP A 124 -6.93 -4.03 15.72
C ASP A 124 -7.67 -2.79 15.23
N ALA A 125 -7.47 -2.41 13.96
CA ALA A 125 -8.20 -1.32 13.34
C ALA A 125 -9.70 -1.61 13.41
N VAL A 126 -10.18 -2.77 12.95
CA VAL A 126 -11.61 -3.12 12.99
C VAL A 126 -12.16 -3.21 14.42
N ALA A 127 -11.40 -3.72 15.40
CA ALA A 127 -11.84 -3.80 16.79
C ALA A 127 -11.98 -2.44 17.48
N ALA A 128 -11.23 -1.44 17.03
CA ALA A 128 -11.35 -0.06 17.50
C ALA A 128 -12.50 0.72 16.83
N ALA A 129 -13.33 0.10 15.95
CA ALA A 129 -14.44 0.73 15.20
C ALA A 129 -15.79 0.63 15.88
#